data_AF-A0A9D1W983-F1
#
_entry.id   AF-A0A9D1W983-F1
#
_cell.length_a   1.000
_cell.length_b   1.000
_cell.length_c   1.000
_cell.angle_alpha   90.00
_cell.angle_beta   90.00
_cell.angle_gamma   90.00
#
_symmetry.space_group_name_H-M   'P 1'
#
loop_
_entity.id
_entity.type
_entity.pdbx_description
1 polymer ?
#
loop_
_entity_poly.entity_id
_entity_poly.type
_entity_poly.pdbx_seq_one_letter_code
_entity_poly.pdbx_strand_id
1 'polypeptide(L)'
;VRFATQLNFKIHIDAIEAISNNRERIKIVSKERIIDELNKIILSKTPSIGFKYLYDLGLLEHILPQLHALQGVEYKNGKGHKDNFYHTLEVLDNVAQESDDLWLRWAAIMHDIAKPATKRFDAKVGWTFHGHEDRGAKMVPKIFAELKLPLNDKMRFVQKLVQLHLRPIALVKDIVTDSAIRRLLYDAGEDMDELMLLCQADVTTKNAFKKKKYRENFEKVKQKLKDVEERDKIRNWQPPIDGKDIMNTFKLQPGKEVGEIKNAIREAILEGHISNNRKQAYKHMLEIGKNMGLELTNDQANNEVASH
;
A
#
# COMPACT_ATOMS: atom_id res chain seq x y z
N VAL A 1 12.54 27.64 0.78
CA VAL A 1 12.51 26.20 0.37
C VAL A 1 11.59 25.96 -0.82
N ARG A 2 10.27 26.10 -0.73
CA ARG A 2 9.35 25.83 -1.86
C ARG A 2 9.77 26.45 -3.20
N PHE A 3 10.08 27.75 -3.22
CA PHE A 3 10.51 28.41 -4.47
C PHE A 3 11.81 27.82 -5.04
N ALA A 4 12.77 27.48 -4.19
CA ALA A 4 13.99 26.80 -4.60
C ALA A 4 13.67 25.43 -5.25
N THR A 5 12.71 24.69 -4.69
CA THR A 5 12.25 23.42 -5.25
C THR A 5 11.53 23.59 -6.60
N GLN A 6 10.57 24.52 -6.68
CA GLN A 6 9.73 24.67 -7.88
C GLN A 6 10.46 25.32 -9.05
N LEU A 7 11.34 26.28 -8.76
CA LEU A 7 12.06 27.08 -9.77
C LEU A 7 13.50 26.61 -9.97
N ASN A 8 13.93 25.57 -9.24
CA ASN A 8 15.31 25.06 -9.24
C ASN A 8 16.36 26.15 -8.93
N PHE A 9 16.04 27.05 -8.00
CA PHE A 9 16.94 28.10 -7.52
C PHE A 9 17.80 27.60 -6.36
N LYS A 10 18.98 28.21 -6.19
CA LYS A 10 19.80 28.04 -4.99
C LYS A 10 19.40 29.10 -3.96
N ILE A 11 19.19 28.68 -2.72
CA ILE A 11 18.96 29.61 -1.61
C ILE A 11 20.30 30.30 -1.28
N HIS A 12 20.31 31.63 -1.16
CA HIS A 12 21.49 32.39 -0.77
C HIS A 12 21.98 31.99 0.63
N ILE A 13 23.29 32.04 0.87
CA ILE A 13 23.90 31.55 2.12
C ILE A 13 23.35 32.27 3.36
N ASP A 14 23.21 33.60 3.31
CA ASP A 14 22.63 34.36 4.43
C ASP A 14 21.21 33.93 4.77
N ALA A 15 20.42 33.54 3.75
CA ALA A 15 19.07 33.04 3.97
C ALA A 15 19.07 31.62 4.54
N ILE A 16 20.04 30.77 4.16
CA ILE A 16 20.24 29.45 4.77
C ILE A 16 20.55 29.62 6.26
N GLU A 17 21.53 30.46 6.61
CA GLU A 17 21.90 30.72 8.00
C GLU A 17 20.73 31.28 8.81
N ALA A 18 20.03 32.28 8.26
CA ALA A 18 18.87 32.87 8.90
C ALA A 18 17.76 31.82 9.16
N ILE A 19 17.47 30.95 8.19
CA ILE A 19 16.47 29.89 8.37
C ILE A 19 16.93 28.90 9.43
N SER A 20 18.16 28.41 9.36
CA SER A 20 18.72 27.43 10.30
C SER A 20 18.72 27.94 11.74
N ASN A 21 19.06 29.21 11.96
CA ASN A 21 19.06 29.86 13.28
C ASN A 21 17.64 30.08 13.82
N ASN A 22 16.64 30.18 12.94
CA ASN A 22 15.25 30.43 13.30
C ASN A 22 14.34 29.20 13.16
N ARG A 23 14.88 28.01 12.89
CA ARG A 23 14.10 26.80 12.55
C ARG A 23 13.01 26.47 13.58
N GLU A 24 13.29 26.70 14.85
CA GLU A 24 12.37 26.46 15.98
C GLU A 24 11.07 27.28 15.87
N ARG A 25 11.10 28.43 15.19
CA ARG A 25 9.92 29.28 14.96
C ARG A 25 8.88 28.60 14.06
N ILE A 26 9.22 27.51 13.37
CA ILE A 26 8.22 26.70 12.65
C ILE A 26 7.13 26.18 13.61
N LYS A 27 7.45 25.98 14.90
CA LYS A 27 6.53 25.46 15.91
C LYS A 27 5.36 26.39 16.24
N ILE A 28 5.50 27.70 16.01
CA ILE A 28 4.43 28.68 16.21
C ILE A 28 3.57 28.88 14.95
N VAL A 29 3.94 28.24 13.83
CA VAL A 29 3.14 28.27 12.60
C VAL A 29 2.12 27.14 12.64
N SER A 30 0.87 27.44 12.30
CA SER A 30 -0.21 26.45 12.19
C SER A 30 0.17 25.29 11.26
N LYS A 31 -0.23 24.07 11.61
CA LYS A 31 0.05 22.87 10.81
C LYS A 31 -0.56 22.95 9.41
N GLU A 32 -1.72 23.58 9.26
CA GLU A 32 -2.42 23.81 8.00
C GLU A 32 -1.54 24.61 7.02
N ARG A 33 -0.93 25.71 7.48
CA ARG A 33 -0.01 26.50 6.64
C ARG A 33 1.27 25.74 6.28
N ILE A 34 1.79 24.93 7.21
CA ILE A 34 2.98 24.10 6.96
C ILE A 34 2.66 23.05 5.90
N ILE A 35 1.53 22.35 6.03
CA ILE A 35 1.16 21.26 5.13
C ILE A 35 0.78 21.79 3.74
N ASP A 36 0.18 22.98 3.64
CA ASP A 36 -0.07 23.64 2.35
C ASP A 36 1.22 23.90 1.57
N GLU A 37 2.27 24.38 2.25
CA GLU A 37 3.58 24.61 1.61
C GLU A 37 4.32 23.31 1.32
N LEU A 38 4.19 22.30 2.20
CA LEU A 38 4.76 20.98 1.98
C LEU A 38 4.12 20.27 0.78
N ASN A 39 2.79 20.32 0.63
CA ASN A 39 2.08 19.75 -0.51
C ASN A 39 2.54 20.39 -1.83
N LYS A 40 2.80 21.70 -1.85
CA LYS A 40 3.37 22.38 -3.04
C LYS A 40 4.81 21.95 -3.35
N ILE A 41 5.60 21.58 -2.34
CA ILE A 41 6.92 20.97 -2.53
C ILE A 41 6.76 19.56 -3.11
N ILE A 42 5.85 18.75 -2.57
CA ILE A 42 5.56 17.39 -3.03
C ILE A 42 5.07 17.39 -4.49
N LEU A 43 4.29 18.39 -4.90
CA LEU A 43 3.79 18.55 -6.26
C LEU A 43 4.81 19.14 -7.26
N SER A 44 6.02 19.47 -6.82
CA SER A 44 7.05 19.96 -7.74
C SER A 44 7.59 18.85 -8.67
N LYS A 45 8.31 19.23 -9.72
CA LYS A 45 8.92 18.28 -10.68
C LYS A 45 10.01 17.41 -10.04
N THR A 46 10.70 17.92 -9.03
CA THR A 46 11.76 17.19 -8.32
C THR A 46 11.65 17.45 -6.82
N PRO A 47 10.66 16.83 -6.15
CA PRO A 47 10.37 17.09 -4.75
C PRO A 47 11.56 16.85 -3.82
N SER A 48 12.48 15.94 -4.18
CA SER A 48 13.66 15.65 -3.36
C SER A 48 14.51 16.88 -3.06
N ILE A 49 14.54 17.89 -3.93
CA ILE A 49 15.25 19.15 -3.68
C ILE A 49 14.70 19.84 -2.43
N GLY A 50 13.38 19.90 -2.29
CA GLY A 50 12.73 20.52 -1.14
C GLY A 50 12.97 19.75 0.14
N PHE A 51 12.85 18.43 0.11
CA PHE A 51 13.09 17.60 1.30
C PHE A 51 14.56 17.62 1.75
N LYS A 52 15.52 17.67 0.83
CA LYS A 52 16.94 17.87 1.16
C LYS A 52 17.16 19.21 1.86
N TYR A 53 16.61 20.30 1.33
CA TYR A 53 16.66 21.60 2.02
C TYR A 53 15.97 21.57 3.40
N LEU A 54 14.78 20.95 3.52
CA LEU A 54 14.10 20.86 4.82
C LEU A 54 14.94 20.08 5.83
N TYR A 55 15.61 19.02 5.38
CA TYR A 55 16.52 18.22 6.21
C TYR A 55 17.75 19.03 6.63
N ASP A 56 18.48 19.61 5.67
CA ASP A 56 19.72 20.36 5.92
C ASP A 56 19.50 21.60 6.81
N LEU A 57 18.32 22.21 6.73
CA LEU A 57 17.92 23.37 7.55
C LEU A 57 17.36 22.97 8.92
N GLY A 58 17.27 21.67 9.24
CA GLY A 58 16.70 21.15 10.48
C GLY A 58 15.18 21.34 10.61
N LEU A 59 14.49 21.72 9.53
CA LEU A 59 13.04 21.92 9.52
C LEU A 59 12.27 20.59 9.45
N LEU A 60 12.84 19.59 8.78
CA LEU A 60 12.14 18.33 8.54
C LEU A 60 11.83 17.59 9.85
N GLU A 61 12.73 17.62 10.82
CA GLU A 61 12.52 17.01 12.13
C GLU A 61 11.28 17.57 12.86
N HIS A 62 11.01 18.86 12.71
CA HIS A 62 9.84 19.52 13.32
C HIS A 62 8.54 19.31 12.53
N ILE A 63 8.65 19.09 11.22
CA ILE A 63 7.49 18.97 10.32
C ILE A 63 7.04 17.52 10.21
N LEU A 64 7.95 16.62 9.88
CA LEU A 64 7.70 15.20 9.64
C LEU A 64 8.84 14.35 10.25
N PRO A 65 8.88 14.22 11.59
CA PRO A 65 9.98 13.55 12.30
C PRO A 65 10.18 12.10 11.87
N GLN A 66 9.11 11.42 11.45
CA GLN A 66 9.17 10.03 10.99
C GLN A 66 9.98 9.89 9.68
N LEU A 67 9.90 10.87 8.77
CA LEU A 67 10.70 10.88 7.54
C LEU A 67 12.15 11.25 7.84
N HIS A 68 12.37 12.20 8.76
CA HIS A 68 13.71 12.53 9.26
C HIS A 68 14.41 11.31 9.86
N ALA A 69 13.70 10.48 10.63
CA ALA A 69 14.24 9.28 11.26
C ALA A 69 14.67 8.16 10.27
N LEU A 70 14.36 8.28 8.98
CA LEU A 70 14.87 7.36 7.95
C LEU A 70 16.34 7.63 7.58
N GLN A 71 16.88 8.78 7.96
CA GLN A 71 18.23 9.17 7.59
C GLN A 71 19.28 8.36 8.37
N GLY A 72 20.37 8.05 7.68
CA GLY A 72 21.54 7.44 8.27
C GLY A 72 21.71 5.98 7.88
N VAL A 73 22.94 5.50 8.09
CA VAL A 73 23.33 4.12 7.87
C VAL A 73 24.01 3.61 9.11
N GLU A 74 23.55 2.46 9.62
CA GLU A 74 24.22 1.77 10.72
C GLU A 74 25.00 0.56 10.21
N TYR A 75 26.21 0.40 10.73
CA TYR A 75 27.07 -0.75 10.47
C TYR A 75 27.22 -1.59 11.73
N LYS A 76 26.95 -2.89 11.61
CA LYS A 76 27.20 -3.85 12.69
C LYS A 76 27.76 -5.13 12.09
N ASN A 77 28.89 -5.62 12.62
CA ASN A 77 29.61 -6.79 12.13
C ASN A 77 29.87 -6.76 10.60
N GLY A 78 30.28 -5.60 10.07
CA GLY A 78 30.54 -5.41 8.64
C GLY A 78 29.28 -5.36 7.75
N LYS A 79 28.07 -5.43 8.31
CA LYS A 79 26.80 -5.36 7.57
C LYS A 79 26.14 -4.02 7.79
N GLY A 80 25.96 -3.27 6.70
CA GLY A 80 25.22 -2.00 6.66
C GLY A 80 23.88 -2.14 5.95
N HIS A 81 23.07 -1.09 5.99
CA HIS A 81 21.88 -0.94 5.16
C HIS A 81 21.97 0.31 4.28
N LYS A 82 21.11 0.44 3.27
CA LYS A 82 21.01 1.68 2.49
C LYS A 82 20.42 2.81 3.35
N ASP A 83 20.75 4.05 3.02
CA ASP A 83 20.09 5.21 3.63
C ASP A 83 18.62 5.25 3.13
N ASN A 84 17.67 5.06 4.06
CA ASN A 84 16.27 4.95 3.69
C ASN A 84 15.64 6.32 3.38
N PHE A 85 16.20 7.42 3.91
CA PHE A 85 15.72 8.77 3.61
C PHE A 85 15.99 9.11 2.15
N TYR A 86 17.25 9.00 1.70
CA TYR A 86 17.58 9.30 0.31
C TYR A 86 16.92 8.33 -0.68
N HIS A 87 16.76 7.07 -0.29
CA HIS A 87 15.98 6.12 -1.06
C HIS A 87 14.52 6.57 -1.23
N THR A 88 13.85 6.96 -0.14
CA THR A 88 12.47 7.47 -0.19
C THR A 88 12.35 8.69 -1.11
N LEU A 89 13.34 9.59 -1.09
CA LEU A 89 13.36 10.75 -1.99
C LEU A 89 13.54 10.37 -3.46
N GLU A 90 14.33 9.35 -3.77
CA GLU A 90 14.48 8.81 -5.13
C GLU A 90 13.16 8.19 -5.62
N VAL A 91 12.47 7.41 -4.77
CA VAL A 91 11.15 6.84 -5.09
C VAL A 91 10.13 7.96 -5.34
N LEU A 92 10.13 9.00 -4.50
CA LEU A 92 9.25 10.16 -4.66
C LEU A 92 9.50 10.89 -5.99
N ASP A 93 10.76 11.13 -6.36
CA ASP A 93 11.09 11.75 -7.64
C ASP A 93 10.69 10.86 -8.84
N ASN A 94 10.82 9.54 -8.72
CA ASN A 94 10.38 8.59 -9.76
C ASN A 94 8.85 8.62 -9.92
N VAL A 95 8.09 8.60 -8.82
CA VAL A 95 6.62 8.75 -8.87
C VAL A 95 6.25 10.10 -9.49
N ALA A 96 6.96 11.18 -9.15
CA ALA A 96 6.70 12.51 -9.68
C ALA A 96 6.93 12.64 -11.20
N GLN A 97 7.71 11.74 -11.81
CA GLN A 97 7.89 11.69 -13.26
C GLN A 97 6.71 11.03 -13.99
N GLU A 98 5.98 10.15 -13.30
CA GLU A 98 4.92 9.32 -13.89
C GLU A 98 3.51 9.78 -13.47
N SER A 99 3.37 10.53 -12.37
CA SER A 99 2.09 10.99 -11.85
C SER A 99 2.16 12.32 -11.08
N ASP A 100 1.13 13.15 -11.28
CA ASP A 100 0.89 14.39 -10.52
C ASP A 100 -0.06 14.19 -9.34
N ASP A 101 -0.48 12.95 -9.05
CA ASP A 101 -1.34 12.67 -7.91
C ASP A 101 -0.60 12.90 -6.58
N LEU A 102 -1.09 13.87 -5.80
CA LEU A 102 -0.52 14.23 -4.50
C LEU A 102 -0.51 13.06 -3.51
N TRP A 103 -1.55 12.22 -3.50
CA TRP A 103 -1.71 11.14 -2.54
C TRP A 103 -0.83 9.94 -2.91
N LEU A 104 -0.62 9.69 -4.19
CA LEU A 104 0.37 8.71 -4.64
C LEU A 104 1.79 9.13 -4.24
N ARG A 105 2.10 10.43 -4.34
CA ARG A 105 3.37 10.97 -3.85
C ARG A 105 3.48 10.90 -2.32
N TRP A 106 2.38 11.09 -1.58
CA TRP A 106 2.35 10.81 -0.13
C TRP A 106 2.57 9.34 0.18
N ALA A 107 2.01 8.41 -0.61
CA ALA A 107 2.28 6.99 -0.47
C ALA A 107 3.77 6.68 -0.71
N ALA A 108 4.41 7.32 -1.69
CA ALA A 108 5.85 7.23 -1.91
C ALA A 108 6.66 7.73 -0.69
N ILE A 109 6.26 8.84 -0.07
CA ILE A 109 6.89 9.34 1.17
C ILE A 109 6.72 8.36 2.34
N MET A 110 5.58 7.66 2.39
CA MET A 110 5.20 6.84 3.54
C MET A 110 5.51 5.34 3.42
N HIS A 111 5.82 4.81 2.23
CA HIS A 111 5.93 3.35 2.01
C HIS A 111 6.91 2.66 2.99
N ASP A 112 8.03 3.32 3.27
CA ASP A 112 9.11 2.83 4.12
C ASP A 112 9.14 3.48 5.52
N ILE A 113 8.16 4.32 5.87
CA ILE A 113 8.21 5.24 7.02
C ILE A 113 8.42 4.53 8.37
N ALA A 114 8.05 3.25 8.46
CA ALA A 114 8.17 2.47 9.68
C ALA A 114 9.48 1.68 9.80
N LYS A 115 10.37 1.70 8.80
CA LYS A 115 11.67 1.00 8.86
C LYS A 115 12.46 1.30 10.16
N PRO A 116 12.59 2.55 10.65
CA PRO A 116 13.33 2.80 11.88
C PRO A 116 12.70 2.08 13.08
N ALA A 117 11.37 2.00 13.10
CA ALA A 117 10.60 1.42 14.18
C ALA A 117 10.61 -0.13 14.14
N THR A 118 10.79 -0.74 12.97
CA THR A 118 10.88 -2.21 12.80
C THR A 118 12.30 -2.73 12.62
N LYS A 119 13.31 -1.85 12.64
CA LYS A 119 14.71 -2.22 12.46
C LYS A 119 15.17 -3.24 13.51
N ARG A 120 15.75 -4.34 13.04
CA ARG A 120 16.36 -5.40 13.85
C ARG A 120 17.66 -5.86 13.22
N PHE A 121 18.62 -6.31 14.03
CA PHE A 121 19.87 -6.90 13.54
C PHE A 121 19.84 -8.41 13.75
N ASP A 122 20.02 -9.15 12.67
CA ASP A 122 20.26 -10.58 12.67
C ASP A 122 21.73 -10.86 12.35
N ALA A 123 22.38 -11.76 13.10
CA ALA A 123 23.80 -12.04 12.93
C ALA A 123 24.13 -12.66 11.54
N LYS A 124 23.21 -13.45 10.98
CA LYS A 124 23.37 -14.14 9.68
C LYS A 124 22.94 -13.25 8.52
N VAL A 125 21.80 -12.58 8.62
CA VAL A 125 21.20 -11.81 7.52
C VAL A 125 21.64 -10.34 7.53
N GLY A 126 21.94 -9.76 8.70
CA GLY A 126 22.24 -8.34 8.86
C GLY A 126 21.02 -7.55 9.33
N TRP A 127 20.94 -6.27 8.93
CA TRP A 127 19.80 -5.42 9.28
C TRP A 127 18.54 -5.84 8.51
N THR A 128 17.44 -6.03 9.22
CA THR A 128 16.12 -6.38 8.68
C THR A 128 15.06 -5.39 9.15
N PHE A 129 13.97 -5.32 8.38
CA PHE A 129 12.86 -4.39 8.59
C PHE A 129 11.51 -5.11 8.45
N HIS A 130 11.43 -6.36 8.91
CA HIS A 130 10.23 -7.19 8.73
C HIS A 130 8.97 -6.52 9.33
N GLY A 131 7.87 -6.51 8.57
CA GLY A 131 6.59 -5.93 8.99
C GLY A 131 6.54 -4.39 8.97
N HIS A 132 7.44 -3.73 8.24
CA HIS A 132 7.39 -2.26 8.11
C HIS A 132 6.20 -1.78 7.29
N GLU A 133 5.71 -2.59 6.35
CA GLU A 133 4.49 -2.37 5.58
C GLU A 133 3.26 -2.29 6.50
N ASP A 134 3.10 -3.27 7.40
CA ASP A 134 1.97 -3.30 8.35
C ASP A 134 2.09 -2.20 9.41
N ARG A 135 3.29 -2.00 9.96
CA ARG A 135 3.51 -0.94 10.94
C ARG A 135 3.36 0.45 10.31
N GLY A 136 3.85 0.62 9.08
CA GLY A 136 3.74 1.84 8.29
C GLY A 136 2.28 2.19 8.03
N ALA A 137 1.49 1.23 7.56
CA ALA A 137 0.06 1.40 7.35
C ALA A 137 -0.68 1.79 8.64
N LYS A 138 -0.30 1.23 9.80
CA LYS A 138 -0.86 1.62 11.10
C LYS A 138 -0.42 3.02 11.56
N MET A 139 0.72 3.53 11.08
CA MET A 139 1.19 4.88 11.37
C MET A 139 0.48 5.96 10.54
N VAL A 140 0.02 5.63 9.32
CA VAL A 140 -0.60 6.60 8.39
C VAL A 140 -1.71 7.44 9.02
N PRO A 141 -2.76 6.87 9.68
CA PRO A 141 -3.84 7.69 10.23
C PRO A 141 -3.38 8.69 11.28
N LYS A 142 -2.43 8.30 12.13
CA LYS A 142 -1.86 9.17 13.17
C LYS A 142 -1.06 10.31 12.55
N ILE A 143 -0.20 10.01 11.58
CA ILE A 143 0.61 11.03 10.89
C ILE A 143 -0.30 12.00 10.14
N PHE A 144 -1.34 11.51 9.44
CA PHE A 144 -2.30 12.37 8.77
C PHE A 144 -3.02 13.32 9.74
N ALA A 145 -3.46 12.82 10.89
CA ALA A 145 -4.13 13.63 11.90
C ALA A 145 -3.20 14.70 12.50
N GLU A 146 -1.95 14.35 12.80
CA GLU A 146 -0.94 15.26 13.34
C GLU A 146 -0.55 16.37 12.34
N LEU A 147 -0.51 16.05 11.05
CA LEU A 147 -0.22 17.00 9.96
C LEU A 147 -1.44 17.80 9.48
N LYS A 148 -2.64 17.52 10.02
CA LYS A 148 -3.91 18.12 9.53
C LYS A 148 -4.21 17.79 8.06
N LEU A 149 -3.81 16.60 7.61
CA LEU A 149 -4.20 16.06 6.31
C LEU A 149 -5.62 15.48 6.33
N PRO A 150 -6.28 15.30 5.17
CA PRO A 150 -7.64 14.76 5.09
C PRO A 150 -7.76 13.33 5.65
N LEU A 151 -8.64 13.12 6.63
CA LEU A 151 -8.93 11.82 7.25
C LEU A 151 -10.06 11.06 6.55
N ASN A 152 -10.04 11.07 5.22
CA ASN A 152 -11.06 10.44 4.39
C ASN A 152 -10.41 9.41 3.44
N ASP A 153 -11.02 9.18 2.28
CA ASP A 153 -10.56 8.16 1.34
C ASP A 153 -9.13 8.41 0.84
N LYS A 154 -8.65 9.65 0.87
CA LYS A 154 -7.24 10.00 0.59
C LYS A 154 -6.27 9.35 1.58
N MET A 155 -6.61 9.35 2.87
CA MET A 155 -5.82 8.67 3.89
C MET A 155 -5.91 7.14 3.72
N ARG A 156 -7.11 6.61 3.44
CA ARG A 156 -7.30 5.16 3.21
C ARG A 156 -6.50 4.68 2.01
N PHE A 157 -6.46 5.47 0.94
CA PHE A 157 -5.66 5.24 -0.25
C PHE A 157 -4.16 5.12 0.11
N VAL A 158 -3.60 6.14 0.76
CA VAL A 158 -2.18 6.12 1.18
C VAL A 158 -1.90 4.94 2.12
N GLN A 159 -2.77 4.69 3.09
CA GLN A 159 -2.64 3.58 4.02
C GLN A 159 -2.60 2.22 3.30
N LYS A 160 -3.49 2.01 2.33
CA LYS A 160 -3.57 0.78 1.55
C LYS A 160 -2.32 0.58 0.68
N LEU A 161 -1.85 1.61 0.00
CA LEU A 161 -0.63 1.54 -0.81
C LEU A 161 0.60 1.21 0.06
N VAL A 162 0.74 1.87 1.22
CA VAL A 162 1.81 1.56 2.18
C VAL A 162 1.72 0.12 2.66
N GLN A 163 0.53 -0.41 2.93
CA GLN A 163 0.36 -1.79 3.36
C GLN A 163 0.75 -2.80 2.28
N LEU A 164 0.44 -2.51 1.01
CA LEU A 164 0.56 -3.46 -0.09
C LEU A 164 1.86 -3.37 -0.89
N HIS A 165 2.67 -2.32 -0.71
CA HIS A 165 3.80 -1.99 -1.60
C HIS A 165 4.84 -3.10 -1.82
N LEU A 166 4.99 -4.05 -0.88
CA LEU A 166 5.91 -5.18 -1.07
C LEU A 166 5.33 -6.32 -1.93
N ARG A 167 4.00 -6.42 -2.03
CA ARG A 167 3.34 -7.60 -2.61
C ARG A 167 3.61 -7.75 -4.10
N PRO A 168 3.51 -6.71 -4.95
CA PRO A 168 3.90 -6.83 -6.35
C PRO A 168 5.36 -7.22 -6.54
N ILE A 169 6.25 -6.70 -5.69
CA ILE A 169 7.69 -6.99 -5.73
C ILE A 169 7.97 -8.47 -5.42
N ALA A 170 7.24 -9.06 -4.47
CA ALA A 170 7.35 -10.48 -4.15
C ALA A 170 6.93 -11.36 -5.34
N LEU A 171 5.81 -11.01 -5.99
CA LEU A 171 5.32 -11.72 -7.19
C LEU A 171 6.33 -11.69 -8.35
N VAL A 172 7.09 -10.60 -8.50
CA VAL A 172 8.12 -10.49 -9.55
C VAL A 172 9.32 -11.43 -9.33
N LYS A 173 9.58 -11.83 -8.08
CA LYS A 173 10.75 -12.62 -7.69
C LYS A 173 10.49 -14.13 -7.70
N ASP A 174 9.26 -14.55 -7.41
CA ASP A 174 8.88 -15.96 -7.23
C ASP A 174 7.89 -16.46 -8.31
N ILE A 175 7.56 -17.75 -8.27
CA ILE A 175 6.54 -18.34 -9.14
C ILE A 175 5.17 -17.79 -8.71
N VAL A 176 4.56 -17.00 -9.60
CA VAL A 176 3.26 -16.36 -9.36
C VAL A 176 2.11 -17.36 -9.56
N THR A 177 1.38 -17.64 -8.47
CA THR A 177 0.11 -18.40 -8.51
C THR A 177 -1.09 -17.48 -8.75
N ASP A 178 -2.13 -18.00 -9.38
CA ASP A 178 -3.39 -17.27 -9.60
C ASP A 178 -4.03 -16.84 -8.27
N SER A 179 -3.93 -17.65 -7.21
CA SER A 179 -4.44 -17.30 -5.87
C SER A 179 -3.78 -16.03 -5.33
N ALA A 180 -2.45 -15.91 -5.43
CA ALA A 180 -1.74 -14.71 -5.01
C ALA A 180 -2.13 -13.47 -5.84
N ILE A 181 -2.40 -13.65 -7.13
CA ILE A 181 -2.88 -12.58 -8.02
C ILE A 181 -4.29 -12.14 -7.66
N ARG A 182 -5.24 -13.06 -7.45
CA ARG A 182 -6.61 -12.72 -7.02
C ARG A 182 -6.61 -11.98 -5.69
N ARG A 183 -5.84 -12.46 -4.71
CA ARG A 183 -5.70 -11.78 -3.40
C ARG A 183 -5.18 -10.35 -3.57
N LEU A 184 -4.17 -10.14 -4.40
CA LEU A 184 -3.64 -8.79 -4.67
C LEU A 184 -4.68 -7.89 -5.36
N LEU A 185 -5.37 -8.39 -6.39
CA LEU A 185 -6.43 -7.66 -7.09
C LEU A 185 -7.57 -7.27 -6.14
N TYR A 186 -7.98 -8.18 -5.27
CA TYR A 186 -9.03 -7.93 -4.29
C TYR A 186 -8.61 -6.88 -3.26
N ASP A 187 -7.42 -7.02 -2.67
CA ASP A 187 -6.95 -6.13 -1.62
C ASP A 187 -6.64 -4.72 -2.14
N ALA A 188 -6.09 -4.62 -3.36
CA ALA A 188 -5.81 -3.33 -4.00
C ALA A 188 -7.08 -2.66 -4.53
N GLY A 189 -7.98 -3.45 -5.14
CA GLY A 189 -9.21 -2.98 -5.75
C GLY A 189 -8.94 -2.02 -6.92
N GLU A 190 -9.60 -0.87 -6.89
CA GLU A 190 -9.45 0.19 -7.90
C GLU A 190 -8.03 0.80 -7.92
N ASP A 191 -7.32 0.80 -6.78
CA ASP A 191 -6.00 1.43 -6.62
C ASP A 191 -4.82 0.54 -7.08
N MET A 192 -5.12 -0.52 -7.83
CA MET A 192 -4.11 -1.49 -8.29
C MET A 192 -3.09 -0.84 -9.22
N ASP A 193 -3.50 0.09 -10.06
CA ASP A 193 -2.59 0.69 -11.06
C ASP A 193 -1.62 1.67 -10.39
N GLU A 194 -2.07 2.44 -9.40
CA GLU A 194 -1.25 3.30 -8.55
C GLU A 194 -0.29 2.49 -7.67
N LEU A 195 -0.75 1.34 -7.14
CA LEU A 195 0.11 0.42 -6.39
C LEU A 195 1.23 -0.12 -7.30
N MET A 196 0.93 -0.52 -8.53
CA MET A 196 1.94 -0.96 -9.49
C MET A 196 2.94 0.16 -9.82
N LEU A 197 2.46 1.39 -10.04
CA LEU A 197 3.32 2.55 -10.28
C LEU A 197 4.28 2.78 -9.10
N LEU A 198 3.76 2.78 -7.87
CA LEU A 198 4.58 2.92 -6.65
C LEU A 198 5.66 1.83 -6.57
N CYS A 199 5.29 0.56 -6.77
CA CYS A 199 6.25 -0.55 -6.74
C CYS A 199 7.31 -0.45 -7.84
N GLN A 200 6.93 0.04 -9.02
CA GLN A 200 7.88 0.25 -10.12
C GLN A 200 8.88 1.37 -9.78
N ALA A 201 8.40 2.47 -9.19
CA ALA A 201 9.21 3.60 -8.74
C ALA A 201 10.17 3.23 -7.58
N ASP A 202 9.77 2.27 -6.74
CA ASP A 202 10.57 1.77 -5.61
C ASP A 202 11.84 0.99 -6.05
N VAL A 203 11.87 0.49 -7.29
CA VAL A 203 13.04 -0.23 -7.81
C VAL A 203 14.12 0.73 -8.28
N THR A 204 14.94 1.16 -7.32
CA THR A 204 16.02 2.14 -7.54
C THR A 204 17.40 1.51 -7.84
N THR A 205 17.46 0.24 -8.26
CA THR A 205 18.76 -0.41 -8.51
C THR A 205 19.52 0.24 -9.67
N LYS A 206 20.79 0.61 -9.43
CA LYS A 206 21.70 1.14 -10.46
C LYS A 206 22.27 0.06 -11.39
N ASN A 207 22.07 -1.22 -11.09
CA ASN A 207 22.55 -2.31 -11.92
C ASN A 207 21.63 -2.50 -13.14
N ALA A 208 22.13 -2.16 -14.34
CA ALA A 208 21.35 -2.19 -15.57
C ALA A 208 20.75 -3.58 -15.89
N PHE A 209 21.50 -4.66 -15.64
CA PHE A 209 21.01 -6.02 -15.85
C PHE A 209 19.86 -6.38 -14.91
N LYS A 210 20.01 -6.08 -13.61
CA LYS A 210 18.96 -6.30 -12.61
C LYS A 210 17.71 -5.45 -12.91
N LYS A 211 17.91 -4.20 -13.34
CA LYS A 211 16.82 -3.29 -13.73
C LYS A 211 16.04 -3.83 -14.93
N LYS A 212 16.74 -4.29 -15.98
CA LYS A 212 16.12 -4.90 -17.16
C LYS A 212 15.32 -6.14 -16.80
N LYS A 213 15.92 -7.08 -16.06
CA LYS A 213 15.25 -8.32 -15.61
C LYS A 213 14.02 -8.02 -14.75
N TYR A 214 14.14 -7.07 -13.83
CA TYR A 214 13.00 -6.65 -13.00
C TYR A 214 11.86 -6.11 -13.88
N ARG A 215 12.16 -5.21 -14.82
CA ARG A 215 11.15 -4.65 -15.74
C ARG A 215 10.45 -5.73 -16.55
N GLU A 216 11.20 -6.67 -17.13
CA GLU A 216 10.63 -7.78 -17.90
C GLU A 216 9.70 -8.66 -17.06
N ASN A 217 10.10 -8.99 -15.82
CA ASN A 217 9.26 -9.77 -14.93
C ASN A 217 8.04 -8.97 -14.44
N PHE A 218 8.19 -7.66 -14.22
CA PHE A 218 7.10 -6.77 -13.81
C PHE A 218 6.01 -6.70 -14.89
N GLU A 219 6.39 -6.61 -16.18
CA GLU A 219 5.43 -6.67 -17.29
C GLU A 219 4.68 -8.01 -17.34
N LYS A 220 5.34 -9.14 -17.04
CA LYS A 220 4.67 -10.44 -16.93
C LYS A 220 3.63 -10.46 -15.81
N VAL A 221 3.95 -9.88 -14.65
CA VAL A 221 3.01 -9.76 -13.52
C VAL A 221 1.83 -8.87 -13.93
N LYS A 222 2.09 -7.75 -14.60
CA LYS A 222 1.05 -6.85 -15.11
C LYS A 222 0.12 -7.55 -16.11
N GLN A 223 0.67 -8.38 -17.00
CA GLN A 223 -0.16 -9.17 -17.93
C GLN A 223 -1.00 -10.20 -17.18
N LYS A 224 -0.42 -10.95 -16.24
CA LYS A 224 -1.18 -11.91 -15.42
C LYS A 224 -2.29 -11.24 -14.62
N LEU A 225 -2.04 -10.04 -14.07
CA LEU A 225 -3.07 -9.26 -13.37
C LEU A 225 -4.24 -8.94 -14.29
N LYS A 226 -3.98 -8.56 -15.55
CA LYS A 226 -5.03 -8.33 -16.55
C LYS A 226 -5.78 -9.61 -16.90
N ASP A 227 -5.07 -10.69 -17.20
CA ASP A 227 -5.68 -11.96 -17.60
C ASP A 227 -6.61 -12.51 -16.49
N VAL A 228 -6.16 -12.45 -15.23
CA VAL A 228 -6.97 -12.87 -14.08
C VAL A 228 -8.15 -11.93 -13.85
N GLU A 229 -7.95 -10.62 -13.99
CA GLU A 229 -9.05 -9.66 -13.81
C GLU A 229 -10.11 -9.78 -14.91
N GLU A 230 -9.74 -9.98 -16.16
CA GLU A 230 -10.67 -10.21 -17.28
C GLU A 230 -11.49 -11.49 -17.08
N ARG A 231 -10.85 -12.54 -16.55
CA ARG A 231 -11.47 -13.84 -16.28
C ARG A 231 -12.39 -13.80 -15.05
N ASP A 232 -11.92 -13.24 -13.95
CA ASP A 232 -12.52 -13.43 -12.62
C ASP A 232 -13.22 -12.16 -12.07
N LYS A 233 -12.98 -10.98 -12.66
CA LYS A 233 -13.56 -9.66 -12.29
C LYS A 233 -13.49 -9.37 -10.79
N ILE A 234 -12.27 -9.38 -10.24
CA ILE A 234 -12.00 -9.37 -8.80
C ILE A 234 -11.82 -7.94 -8.25
N ARG A 235 -11.36 -6.97 -9.04
CA ARG A 235 -11.15 -5.58 -8.56
C ARG A 235 -12.46 -4.95 -8.04
N ASN A 236 -13.55 -5.17 -8.78
CA ASN A 236 -14.89 -4.68 -8.44
C ASN A 236 -15.78 -5.79 -7.86
N TRP A 237 -15.20 -6.69 -7.08
CA TRP A 237 -15.88 -7.90 -6.64
C TRP A 237 -17.14 -7.60 -5.83
N GLN A 238 -18.28 -7.99 -6.39
CA GLN A 238 -19.53 -8.16 -5.66
C GLN A 238 -19.75 -9.64 -5.35
N PRO A 239 -19.97 -10.01 -4.07
CA PRO A 239 -20.20 -11.40 -3.70
C PRO A 239 -21.34 -11.99 -4.54
N PRO A 240 -21.14 -13.13 -5.23
CA PRO A 240 -22.19 -13.74 -6.05
C PRO A 240 -23.39 -14.25 -5.22
N ILE A 241 -23.18 -14.38 -3.91
CA ILE A 241 -24.16 -14.76 -2.88
C ILE A 241 -24.09 -13.69 -1.78
N ASP A 242 -25.22 -13.08 -1.43
CA ASP A 242 -25.28 -12.07 -0.38
C ASP A 242 -25.72 -12.67 0.98
N GLY A 243 -25.81 -11.83 2.01
CA GLY A 243 -26.25 -12.29 3.33
C GLY A 243 -27.72 -12.73 3.36
N LYS A 244 -28.57 -12.15 2.51
CA LYS A 244 -29.99 -12.49 2.44
C LYS A 244 -30.19 -13.86 1.81
N ASP A 245 -29.42 -14.18 0.77
CA ASP A 245 -29.38 -15.51 0.16
C ASP A 245 -29.12 -16.60 1.22
N ILE A 246 -28.09 -16.39 2.06
CA ILE A 246 -27.71 -17.33 3.12
C ILE A 246 -28.80 -17.44 4.19
N MET A 247 -29.30 -16.30 4.68
CA MET A 247 -30.35 -16.26 5.70
C MET A 247 -31.63 -16.96 5.24
N ASN A 248 -32.06 -16.72 4.00
CA ASN A 248 -33.25 -17.35 3.42
C ASN A 248 -33.06 -18.86 3.21
N THR A 249 -31.86 -19.29 2.83
CA THR A 249 -31.56 -20.70 2.53
C THR A 249 -31.57 -21.56 3.80
N PHE A 250 -30.99 -21.07 4.90
CA PHE A 250 -30.81 -21.82 6.15
C PHE A 250 -31.69 -21.34 7.32
N LYS A 251 -32.66 -20.45 7.07
CA LYS A 251 -33.49 -19.77 8.10
C LYS A 251 -32.67 -19.09 9.22
N LEU A 252 -31.50 -18.56 8.87
CA LEU A 252 -30.63 -17.90 9.84
C LEU A 252 -31.06 -16.46 10.09
N GLN A 253 -30.83 -15.98 11.31
CA GLN A 253 -30.84 -14.55 11.62
C GLN A 253 -29.48 -13.93 11.28
N PRO A 254 -29.38 -12.59 11.13
CA PRO A 254 -28.10 -11.91 11.00
C PRO A 254 -27.19 -12.28 12.17
N GLY A 255 -26.04 -12.89 11.90
CA GLY A 255 -25.20 -13.47 12.94
C GLY A 255 -23.85 -13.96 12.45
N LYS A 256 -23.13 -14.63 13.37
CA LYS A 256 -21.77 -15.10 13.13
C LYS A 256 -21.73 -16.15 12.01
N GLU A 257 -22.67 -17.09 11.96
CA GLU A 257 -22.68 -18.15 10.94
C GLU A 257 -22.79 -17.58 9.52
N VAL A 258 -23.62 -16.54 9.32
CA VAL A 258 -23.74 -15.87 8.02
C VAL A 258 -22.41 -15.26 7.59
N GLY A 259 -21.67 -14.65 8.54
CA GLY A 259 -20.33 -14.12 8.30
C GLY A 259 -19.31 -15.20 7.95
N GLU A 260 -19.34 -16.33 8.65
CA GLU A 260 -18.47 -17.48 8.41
C GLU A 260 -18.69 -18.06 7.00
N ILE A 261 -19.95 -18.27 6.60
CA ILE A 261 -20.29 -18.76 5.25
C ILE A 261 -19.83 -17.76 4.17
N LYS A 262 -20.09 -16.46 4.34
CA LYS A 262 -19.62 -15.44 3.40
C LYS A 262 -18.10 -15.44 3.25
N ASN A 263 -17.38 -15.57 4.36
CA ASN A 263 -15.93 -15.62 4.35
C ASN A 263 -15.40 -16.89 3.68
N ALA A 264 -16.00 -18.05 3.97
CA ALA A 264 -15.62 -19.32 3.35
C ALA A 264 -15.81 -19.30 1.83
N ILE A 265 -16.93 -18.77 1.33
CA ILE A 265 -17.16 -18.60 -0.12
C ILE A 265 -16.10 -17.67 -0.73
N ARG A 266 -15.78 -16.56 -0.05
CA ARG A 266 -14.75 -15.62 -0.52
C ARG A 266 -13.38 -16.31 -0.61
N GLU A 267 -12.95 -17.01 0.44
CA GLU A 267 -11.67 -17.71 0.43
C GLU A 267 -11.64 -18.79 -0.66
N ALA A 268 -12.73 -19.53 -0.87
CA ALA A 268 -12.81 -20.52 -1.94
C ALA A 268 -12.64 -19.92 -3.34
N ILE A 269 -13.18 -18.72 -3.59
CA ILE A 269 -12.98 -17.98 -4.84
C ILE A 269 -11.53 -17.47 -4.94
N LEU A 270 -10.98 -16.90 -3.86
CA LEU A 270 -9.61 -16.39 -3.84
C LEU A 270 -8.58 -17.49 -4.05
N GLU A 271 -8.79 -18.67 -3.47
CA GLU A 271 -7.95 -19.85 -3.71
C GLU A 271 -8.18 -20.48 -5.09
N GLY A 272 -9.34 -20.22 -5.71
CA GLY A 272 -9.70 -20.76 -7.02
C GLY A 272 -10.29 -22.16 -6.97
N HIS A 273 -10.78 -22.59 -5.80
CA HIS A 273 -11.57 -23.79 -5.65
C HIS A 273 -12.92 -23.67 -6.37
N ILE A 274 -13.47 -22.46 -6.43
CA ILE A 274 -14.66 -22.13 -7.20
C ILE A 274 -14.44 -20.84 -7.99
N SER A 275 -15.15 -20.71 -9.11
CA SER A 275 -15.17 -19.48 -9.90
C SER A 275 -16.10 -18.43 -9.28
N ASN A 276 -15.85 -17.15 -9.59
CA ASN A 276 -16.68 -16.02 -9.16
C ASN A 276 -18.03 -15.96 -9.91
N ASN A 277 -18.88 -16.98 -9.75
CA ASN A 277 -20.23 -17.03 -10.31
C ASN A 277 -21.25 -17.58 -9.32
N ARG A 278 -22.51 -17.16 -9.48
CA ARG A 278 -23.61 -17.51 -8.56
C ARG A 278 -23.83 -19.01 -8.47
N LYS A 279 -23.74 -19.77 -9.56
CA LYS A 279 -24.02 -21.22 -9.57
C LYS A 279 -23.04 -22.00 -8.70
N GLN A 280 -21.74 -21.78 -8.88
CA GLN A 280 -20.72 -22.46 -8.08
C GLN A 280 -20.70 -21.96 -6.63
N ALA A 281 -20.84 -20.65 -6.42
CA ALA A 281 -20.92 -20.09 -5.08
C ALA A 281 -22.12 -20.60 -4.29
N TYR A 282 -23.28 -20.77 -4.94
CA TYR A 282 -24.48 -21.33 -4.30
C TYR A 282 -24.28 -22.80 -3.92
N LYS A 283 -23.74 -23.62 -4.81
CA LYS A 283 -23.43 -25.03 -4.50
C LYS A 283 -22.47 -25.13 -3.31
N HIS A 284 -21.42 -24.32 -3.32
CA HIS A 284 -20.45 -24.32 -2.23
C HIS A 284 -21.04 -23.81 -0.92
N MET A 285 -21.95 -22.82 -0.97
CA MET A 285 -22.72 -22.36 0.18
C MET A 285 -23.50 -23.51 0.85
N LEU A 286 -24.17 -24.36 0.05
CA LEU A 286 -24.91 -25.53 0.55
C LEU A 286 -23.97 -26.54 1.23
N GLU A 287 -22.82 -26.83 0.62
CA GLU A 287 -21.81 -27.73 1.18
C GLU A 287 -21.29 -27.22 2.54
N ILE A 288 -20.99 -25.91 2.65
CA ILE A 288 -20.54 -25.29 3.90
C ILE A 288 -21.64 -25.38 4.96
N GLY A 289 -22.89 -25.02 4.61
CA GLY A 289 -24.00 -25.05 5.56
C GLY A 289 -24.27 -26.47 6.10
N LYS A 290 -24.19 -27.49 5.23
CA LYS A 290 -24.30 -28.89 5.63
C LYS A 290 -23.18 -29.30 6.59
N ASN A 291 -21.94 -28.89 6.33
CA ASN A 291 -20.80 -29.17 7.21
C ASN A 291 -20.91 -28.46 8.56
N MET A 292 -21.62 -27.33 8.63
CA MET A 292 -21.93 -26.60 9.86
C MET A 292 -23.18 -27.16 10.58
N GLY A 293 -23.86 -28.16 10.04
CA GLY A 293 -25.06 -28.75 10.62
C GLY A 293 -26.33 -27.91 10.45
N LEU A 294 -26.37 -27.03 9.44
CA LEU A 294 -27.53 -26.18 9.16
C LEU A 294 -28.58 -26.92 8.32
N GLU A 295 -29.85 -26.71 8.64
CA GLU A 295 -30.98 -27.30 7.92
C GLU A 295 -31.44 -26.41 6.75
N LEU A 296 -31.76 -27.03 5.62
CA LEU A 296 -32.32 -26.34 4.45
C LEU A 296 -33.80 -26.01 4.65
N THR A 297 -34.25 -24.95 3.99
CA THR A 297 -35.69 -24.72 3.83
C THR A 297 -36.35 -25.78 2.93
N ASN A 298 -37.58 -26.17 3.26
CA ASN A 298 -38.36 -27.19 2.53
C ASN A 298 -38.50 -26.91 1.02
N ASP A 299 -38.49 -25.64 0.59
CA ASP A 299 -38.58 -25.26 -0.83
C ASP A 299 -37.30 -25.51 -1.63
N GLN A 300 -36.14 -25.60 -0.94
CA GLN A 300 -34.85 -25.81 -1.60
C GLN A 300 -34.39 -27.27 -1.55
N ALA A 301 -34.80 -28.03 -0.54
CA ALA A 301 -34.59 -29.48 -0.47
C ALA A 301 -35.20 -30.21 -1.69
N ASN A 302 -36.32 -29.71 -2.24
CA ASN A 302 -36.98 -30.29 -3.41
C ASN A 302 -36.25 -29.99 -4.74
N ASN A 303 -35.45 -28.93 -4.83
CA ASN A 303 -34.69 -28.58 -6.04
C ASN A 303 -33.36 -29.35 -6.17
N GLU A 304 -32.76 -29.78 -5.04
CA GLU A 304 -31.57 -30.67 -5.07
C GLU A 304 -31.94 -32.06 -5.62
N VAL A 305 -33.11 -32.60 -5.29
CA VAL A 305 -33.56 -33.93 -5.74
C VAL A 305 -33.85 -33.97 -7.25
N ALA A 306 -34.22 -32.84 -7.86
CA ALA A 306 -34.53 -32.75 -9.29
C ALA A 306 -33.29 -32.53 -10.19
N SER A 307 -32.10 -32.35 -9.61
CA SER A 307 -30.86 -32.04 -10.33
C SER A 307 -29.77 -33.10 -10.17
N HIS A 308 -30.16 -34.31 -9.73
CA HIS A 308 -29.37 -35.54 -9.83
C HIS A 308 -29.94 -36.44 -10.93
#